data_AF-A0A916MGB7-F1
#
_entry.id   AF-A0A916MGB7-F1
#
_cell.length_a   1.000
_cell.length_b   1.000
_cell.length_c   1.000
_cell.angle_alpha   90.00
_cell.angle_beta   90.00
_cell.angle_gamma   90.00
#
_symmetry.space_group_name_H-M   'P 1'
#
loop_
_entity.id
_entity.type
_entity.pdbx_description
1 polymer ?
#
loop_
_entity_poly.entity_id
_entity_poly.type
_entity_poly.pdbx_seq_one_letter_code
_entity_poly.pdbx_strand_id
1 'polypeptide(L)'
;VCQNESLAGSRADLAQDLRREVRKLIKDGKTDQEVRDFLVSRYGDFVLYRPPVKPTTWLLWIGPFVLMAAGIAVLVAYLRRRSREVKDTLLSDEERRRAEALLKESE
;
A
#
# COMPACT_ATOMS: atom_id res chain seq x y z
N VAL A 1 -14.67 -26.82 -3.12
CA VAL A 1 -14.32 -25.56 -2.40
C VAL A 1 -14.66 -24.39 -3.32
N CYS A 2 -15.75 -23.66 -3.05
CA CYS A 2 -15.97 -22.38 -3.71
C CYS A 2 -15.00 -21.37 -3.08
N GLN A 3 -14.03 -20.91 -3.85
CA GLN A 3 -13.11 -19.86 -3.42
C GLN A 3 -13.88 -18.53 -3.34
N ASN A 4 -13.64 -17.72 -2.31
CA ASN A 4 -14.15 -16.36 -2.14
C ASN A 4 -15.59 -16.16 -1.60
N GLU A 5 -16.16 -17.11 -0.86
CA GLU A 5 -17.41 -16.91 -0.12
C GLU A 5 -17.16 -16.66 1.37
N SER A 6 -18.00 -15.82 2.01
CA SER A 6 -17.92 -15.60 3.45
C SER A 6 -18.24 -16.90 4.20
N LEU A 7 -17.67 -17.05 5.40
CA LEU A 7 -17.91 -18.22 6.27
C LEU A 7 -19.41 -18.46 6.55
N ALA A 8 -20.22 -17.40 6.49
CA ALA A 8 -21.67 -17.46 6.64
C ALA A 8 -22.38 -18.01 5.39
N GLY A 9 -21.89 -17.68 4.20
CA GLY A 9 -22.49 -18.02 2.91
C GLY A 9 -21.92 -19.27 2.24
N SER A 10 -20.72 -19.73 2.63
CA SER A 10 -20.07 -20.83 1.93
C SER A 10 -20.65 -22.20 2.27
N ARG A 11 -20.94 -22.99 1.23
CA ARG A 11 -21.36 -24.40 1.36
C ARG A 11 -20.19 -25.38 1.48
N ALA A 12 -18.96 -24.89 1.60
CA ALA A 12 -17.81 -25.76 1.84
C ALA A 12 -17.99 -26.54 3.16
N ASP A 13 -17.63 -27.83 3.19
CA ASP A 13 -17.72 -28.67 4.39
C ASP A 13 -16.98 -28.03 5.58
N LEU A 14 -15.82 -27.41 5.31
CA LEU A 14 -15.04 -26.66 6.29
C LEU A 14 -15.83 -25.49 6.91
N ALA A 15 -16.62 -24.76 6.12
CA ALA A 15 -17.41 -23.64 6.65
C ALA A 15 -18.55 -24.14 7.55
N GLN A 16 -19.13 -25.31 7.27
CA GLN A 16 -20.13 -25.92 8.13
C GLN A 16 -19.54 -26.38 9.47
N ASP A 17 -18.37 -27.01 9.45
CA ASP A 17 -17.65 -27.42 10.66
C ASP A 17 -17.30 -26.22 11.54
N LEU A 18 -16.72 -25.18 10.94
CA LEU A 18 -16.36 -23.95 11.67
C LEU A 18 -17.59 -23.27 12.30
N ARG A 19 -18.73 -23.23 11.61
CA ARG A 19 -19.98 -22.70 12.16
C ARG A 19 -20.50 -23.50 13.35
N ARG A 20 -20.37 -24.84 13.32
CA ARG A 20 -20.75 -25.70 14.45
C ARG A 20 -19.86 -25.41 15.66
N GLU A 21 -18.55 -25.30 15.44
CA GLU A 21 -17.57 -25.03 16.48
C GLU A 21 -17.77 -23.65 17.12
N VAL A 22 -17.94 -22.60 16.31
CA VAL A 22 -18.26 -21.24 16.79
C VAL A 22 -19.51 -21.24 17.67
N ARG A 23 -20.58 -21.93 17.23
CA ARG A 23 -21.82 -22.00 18.00
C ARG A 23 -21.63 -22.71 19.35
N LYS A 24 -20.77 -23.73 19.41
CA LYS A 24 -20.44 -24.41 20.66
C LYS A 24 -19.70 -23.46 21.60
N LEU A 25 -18.66 -22.78 21.11
CA LEU A 25 -17.88 -21.84 21.92
C LEU A 25 -18.72 -20.66 22.46
N ILE A 26 -19.65 -20.13 21.65
CA ILE A 26 -20.59 -19.10 22.10
C ILE A 26 -21.51 -19.63 23.22
N LYS A 27 -22.01 -20.87 23.08
CA LYS A 27 -22.81 -21.51 24.15
C LYS A 27 -22.01 -21.75 25.42
N ASP A 28 -20.71 -22.02 25.28
CA ASP A 28 -19.78 -22.18 26.39
C ASP A 28 -19.39 -20.84 27.05
N GLY A 29 -20.00 -19.72 26.61
CA GLY A 29 -19.80 -18.39 27.19
C GLY A 29 -18.51 -17.68 26.76
N LYS A 30 -17.85 -18.17 25.70
CA LYS A 30 -16.62 -17.56 25.18
C LYS A 30 -16.88 -16.20 24.54
N THR A 31 -15.94 -15.28 24.75
CA THR A 31 -15.93 -13.96 24.10
C THR A 31 -15.53 -14.08 22.63
N ASP A 32 -15.92 -13.10 21.81
CA ASP A 32 -15.54 -13.05 20.40
C ASP A 32 -14.03 -13.15 20.16
N GLN A 33 -13.22 -12.59 21.07
CA GLN A 33 -11.76 -12.65 21.00
C GLN A 33 -11.28 -14.10 21.18
N GLU A 34 -11.74 -14.77 22.23
CA GLU A 34 -11.38 -16.17 22.51
C GLU A 34 -11.83 -17.11 21.39
N VAL A 35 -13.01 -16.87 20.82
CA VAL A 35 -13.51 -17.65 19.66
C VAL A 35 -12.58 -17.48 18.46
N ARG A 36 -12.20 -16.23 18.12
CA ARG A 36 -11.26 -15.97 17.02
C ARG A 36 -9.91 -16.60 17.28
N ASP A 37 -9.37 -16.45 18.49
CA ASP A 37 -8.05 -16.99 18.86
C ASP A 37 -8.04 -18.52 18.80
N PHE A 38 -9.10 -19.17 19.27
CA PHE A 38 -9.26 -20.61 19.16
C PHE A 38 -9.27 -21.07 17.70
N LEU A 39 -10.07 -20.42 16.85
CA LEU A 39 -10.13 -20.76 15.42
C LEU A 39 -8.79 -20.53 14.73
N VAL A 40 -8.09 -19.42 15.01
CA VAL A 40 -6.78 -19.14 14.44
C VAL A 40 -5.74 -20.16 14.90
N SER A 41 -5.78 -20.57 16.17
CA SER A 41 -4.83 -21.56 16.71
C SER A 41 -4.95 -22.92 16.03
N ARG A 42 -6.16 -23.30 15.59
CA ARG A 42 -6.45 -24.62 15.03
C ARG A 42 -6.50 -24.64 13.50
N TYR A 43 -6.92 -23.55 12.89
CA TYR A 43 -7.14 -23.41 11.44
C TYR A 43 -6.30 -22.30 10.80
N GLY A 44 -5.40 -21.62 11.52
CA GLY A 44 -4.51 -20.60 10.97
C GLY A 44 -5.15 -19.23 10.74
N ASP A 45 -4.38 -18.26 10.25
CA ASP A 45 -4.86 -16.88 10.08
C ASP A 45 -5.83 -16.70 8.90
N PHE A 46 -5.89 -17.66 7.97
CA PHE A 46 -6.71 -17.57 6.75
C PHE A 46 -8.21 -17.73 6.99
N VAL A 47 -8.64 -18.22 8.16
CA VAL A 47 -10.06 -18.22 8.56
C VAL A 47 -10.55 -16.83 8.93
N LEU A 48 -9.65 -15.89 9.25
CA LEU A 48 -10.02 -14.51 9.47
C LEU A 48 -10.20 -13.81 8.12
N TYR A 49 -11.37 -13.21 7.91
CA TYR A 49 -11.63 -12.36 6.75
C TYR A 49 -10.68 -11.15 6.69
N ARG A 50 -10.27 -10.64 7.86
CA ARG A 50 -9.31 -9.56 8.00
C ARG A 50 -8.01 -10.12 8.57
N PRO A 51 -6.91 -10.19 7.80
CA PRO A 51 -5.64 -10.65 8.33
C PRO A 51 -5.17 -9.69 9.44
N PRO A 52 -4.72 -10.22 10.59
CA PRO A 52 -4.27 -9.39 11.69
C PRO A 52 -2.96 -8.67 11.35
N VAL A 53 -2.78 -7.46 11.88
CA VAL A 53 -1.52 -6.72 11.75
C VAL A 53 -0.49 -7.32 12.70
N LYS A 54 0.23 -8.34 12.22
CA LYS A 54 1.33 -9.01 12.92
C LYS A 54 2.69 -8.54 12.37
N PRO A 55 3.80 -8.68 13.13
CA PRO A 55 5.15 -8.37 12.64
C PRO A 55 5.51 -9.09 11.32
N THR A 56 5.01 -10.31 11.12
CA THR A 56 5.19 -11.08 9.88
C THR A 56 4.45 -10.47 8.68
N THR A 57 3.32 -9.79 8.92
CA THR A 57 2.52 -9.16 7.87
C THR A 57 2.89 -7.69 7.64
N TRP A 58 3.72 -7.09 8.49
CA TRP A 58 4.06 -5.65 8.42
C TRP A 58 4.60 -5.22 7.06
N LEU A 59 5.38 -6.08 6.40
CA LEU A 59 5.88 -5.78 5.07
C LEU A 59 4.74 -5.54 4.06
N LEU A 60 3.63 -6.28 4.17
CA LEU A 60 2.46 -6.11 3.31
C LEU A 60 1.73 -4.80 3.58
N TRP A 61 1.70 -4.36 4.84
CA TRP A 61 0.99 -3.15 5.26
C TRP A 61 1.83 -1.87 5.04
N ILE A 62 3.11 -1.90 5.38
CA ILE A 62 4.02 -0.74 5.39
C ILE A 62 4.80 -0.63 4.07
N GLY A 63 5.05 -1.75 3.38
CA GLY A 63 5.83 -1.81 2.15
C GLY A 63 5.40 -0.80 1.07
N PRO A 64 4.10 -0.69 0.74
CA PRO A 64 3.64 0.30 -0.25
C PRO A 64 3.99 1.74 0.10
N PHE A 65 3.91 2.12 1.39
CA PHE A 65 4.23 3.47 1.84
C PHE A 65 5.74 3.74 1.82
N VAL A 66 6.56 2.74 2.17
CA VAL A 66 8.02 2.85 2.07
C VAL A 66 8.45 3.04 0.63
N LEU A 67 7.90 2.24 -0.30
CA LEU A 67 8.17 2.39 -1.73
C LEU A 67 7.73 3.76 -2.26
N MET A 68 6.55 4.24 -1.85
CA MET A 68 6.06 5.57 -2.19
C MET A 68 7.03 6.66 -1.70
N ALA A 69 7.42 6.61 -0.42
CA ALA A 69 8.35 7.56 0.18
C ALA A 69 9.72 7.55 -0.52
N ALA A 70 10.23 6.36 -0.85
CA ALA A 70 11.48 6.22 -1.61
C ALA A 70 11.36 6.85 -3.01
N GLY A 71 10.25 6.60 -3.72
CA GLY A 71 9.99 7.21 -5.03
C GLY A 71 9.95 8.73 -4.97
N ILE A 72 9.25 9.30 -3.99
CA ILE A 72 9.18 10.75 -3.77
C ILE A 72 10.58 11.31 -3.45
N ALA A 73 11.34 10.64 -2.58
CA ALA A 73 12.69 11.08 -2.22
C ALA A 73 13.62 11.12 -3.44
N VAL A 74 13.57 10.09 -4.29
CA VAL A 74 14.33 10.05 -5.56
C VAL A 74 13.91 11.17 -6.49
N LEU A 75 12.60 11.38 -6.68
CA LEU A 75 12.08 12.45 -7.54
C LEU A 75 12.54 13.83 -7.05
N VAL A 76 12.42 14.11 -5.76
CA VAL A 76 12.86 15.38 -5.16
C VAL A 76 14.36 15.57 -5.32
N ALA A 77 15.17 14.54 -5.08
CA ALA A 77 16.62 14.60 -5.27
C ALA A 77 16.98 14.89 -6.74
N TYR A 78 16.30 14.23 -7.68
CA TYR A 78 16.48 14.44 -9.11
C TYR A 78 16.14 15.88 -9.52
N LEU A 79 14.97 16.39 -9.12
CA LEU A 79 14.54 17.75 -9.43
C LEU A 79 15.49 18.80 -8.82
N ARG A 80 15.92 18.62 -7.57
CA ARG A 80 16.89 19.53 -6.93
C ARG A 80 18.24 19.54 -7.65
N ARG A 81 18.71 18.38 -8.13
CA ARG A 81 19.94 18.30 -8.93
C ARG A 81 19.77 19.01 -10.26
N ARG A 82 18.66 18.76 -10.97
CA ARG A 82 18.34 19.42 -12.24
C ARG A 82 18.27 20.94 -12.10
N SER A 83 17.61 21.48 -11.07
CA SER A 83 17.55 22.93 -10.85
C SER A 83 18.90 23.57 -10.50
N ARG A 84 19.88 22.78 -10.01
CA ARG A 84 21.25 23.28 -9.80
C ARG A 84 22.06 23.32 -11.10
N GLU A 85 21.85 22.35 -11.99
CA GLU A 85 22.47 22.32 -13.32
C GLU A 85 21.82 23.34 -14.26
N VAL A 86 20.50 23.51 -14.18
CA VAL A 86 19.71 24.59 -14.79
C VAL A 86 19.68 25.79 -13.83
N LYS A 87 20.84 26.23 -13.34
CA LYS A 87 20.96 27.64 -12.95
C LYS A 87 20.72 28.41 -14.24
N ASP A 88 19.62 29.16 -14.30
CA ASP A 88 19.31 30.07 -15.39
C ASP A 88 20.62 30.71 -15.86
N THR A 89 21.06 30.34 -17.06
CA THR A 89 21.91 31.21 -17.86
C THR A 89 21.05 32.44 -18.13
N LEU A 90 20.97 33.34 -17.15
CA LEU A 90 20.50 34.69 -17.35
C LEU A 90 21.39 35.20 -18.48
N LEU A 91 20.79 35.38 -19.66
CA LEU A 91 21.49 35.96 -20.81
C LEU A 91 22.21 37.19 -20.29
N SER A 92 23.53 37.23 -20.47
CA SER A 92 24.25 38.47 -20.21
C SER A 92 23.61 39.57 -21.05
N ASP A 93 23.69 40.81 -20.61
CA ASP A 93 23.13 41.94 -21.38
C ASP A 93 23.63 41.95 -22.84
N GLU A 94 24.82 41.39 -23.08
CA GLU A 94 25.43 41.22 -24.39
C GLU A 94 24.75 40.12 -25.23
N GLU A 95 24.45 38.97 -24.64
CA GLU A 95 23.73 37.87 -25.30
C GLU A 95 22.29 38.27 -25.64
N ARG A 96 21.66 39.07 -24.77
CA ARG A 96 20.31 39.60 -24.96
C ARG A 96 20.24 40.55 -26.16
N ARG A 97 21.21 41.46 -26.29
CA ARG A 97 21.32 42.38 -27.45
C ARG A 97 21.54 41.64 -28.77
N ARG A 98 22.35 40.58 -28.77
CA ARG A 98 22.56 39.75 -29.97
C ARG A 98 21.29 39.02 -30.38
N ALA A 99 20.52 38.49 -29.42
CA ALA A 99 19.24 37.85 -29.71
C ALA A 99 18.22 38.84 -30.30
N GLU A 100 18.14 40.06 -29.77
CA GLU A 100 17.27 41.12 -30.31
C GLU A 100 17.68 41.57 -31.71
N ALA A 101 18.98 41.62 -32.00
CA ALA A 101 19.49 41.95 -33.33
C ALA A 101 19.12 40.89 -34.37
N LEU A 102 19.25 39.60 -34.02
CA LEU A 102 18.86 38.49 -34.89
C LEU A 102 17.36 38.45 -35.17
N LEU A 103 16.52 38.77 -34.17
CA LEU A 103 15.07 38.85 -34.35
C LEU A 103 14.66 39.95 -35.34
N LYS A 104 15.30 41.13 -35.24
CA LYS A 104 15.06 42.25 -36.17
C LYS A 104 15.57 42.00 -37.59
N GLU A 105 16.59 41.17 -37.75
CA GLU A 105 17.12 40.80 -39.07
C GLU A 105 16.21 39.78 -39.79
N SER A 106 15.42 39.02 -39.04
CA SER A 106 14.48 38.02 -39.57
C SER A 106 13.08 38.56 -39.89
N GLU A 107 12.81 39.83 -39.59
CA GLU A 107 11.56 40.55 -39.85
C GLU A 107 11.70 41.46 -41.07
#